data_AF-A0A2N7RT33-F1
#
_entry.id   AF-A0A2N7RT33-F1
#
_cell.length_a   1.000
_cell.length_b   1.000
_cell.length_c   1.000
_cell.angle_alpha   90.00
_cell.angle_beta   90.00
_cell.angle_gamma   90.00
#
_symmetry.space_group_name_H-M   'P 1'
#
loop_
_entity.id
_entity.type
_entity.pdbx_description
1 polymer ?
#
loop_
_entity_poly.entity_id
_entity_poly.type
_entity_poly.pdbx_seq_one_letter_code
_entity_poly.pdbx_strand_id
1 'polypeptide(L)'
;MGANIDLGNAWTLNLHAGNGRVAGTGNGIWNWRDAKAGVTKTLAGGWSVSGAVTRAWGATDAYDHYTLGIPNAAGQFDTSNPAAATFVLAVSKTF
;
A
#
# COMPACT_ATOMS: atom_id res chain seq x y z
N MET A 1 10.75 1.44 -6.81
CA MET A 1 10.92 0.59 -8.01
C MET A 1 9.74 -0.34 -8.13
N GLY A 2 9.33 -0.71 -9.34
CA GLY A 2 8.24 -1.65 -9.56
C GLY A 2 8.48 -2.53 -10.78
N ALA A 3 7.85 -3.70 -10.80
CA ALA A 3 7.91 -4.64 -11.91
C ALA A 3 6.55 -5.29 -12.16
N ASN A 4 6.22 -5.47 -13.44
CA ASN A 4 5.06 -6.20 -13.92
C ASN A 4 5.57 -7.33 -14.80
N ILE A 5 5.59 -8.54 -14.24
CA ILE A 5 6.18 -9.71 -14.90
C ILE A 5 5.05 -10.53 -15.48
N ASP A 6 5.09 -10.77 -16.79
CA ASP A 6 4.17 -11.69 -17.45
C ASP A 6 4.50 -13.12 -17.00
N LEU A 7 3.51 -13.79 -16.39
CA LEU A 7 3.61 -15.18 -15.95
C LEU A 7 3.03 -16.14 -16.99
N GLY A 8 2.54 -15.62 -18.12
CA GLY A 8 1.78 -16.35 -19.11
C GLY A 8 0.33 -16.58 -18.68
N ASN A 9 -0.46 -17.16 -19.59
CA ASN A 9 -1.88 -17.47 -19.36
C ASN A 9 -2.67 -16.27 -18.82
N ALA A 10 -2.41 -15.05 -19.31
CA ALA A 10 -3.07 -13.82 -18.88
C ALA A 10 -2.88 -13.46 -17.38
N TRP A 11 -1.86 -14.01 -16.74
CA TRP A 11 -1.46 -13.63 -15.38
C TRP A 11 -0.27 -12.67 -15.41
N THR A 12 -0.30 -11.66 -14.55
CA THR A 12 0.82 -10.75 -14.32
C THR A 12 1.15 -10.72 -12.83
N LEU A 13 2.42 -10.91 -12.48
CA LEU A 13 2.95 -10.65 -11.15
C LEU A 13 3.29 -9.16 -11.02
N ASN A 14 2.79 -8.51 -9.96
CA ASN A 14 3.01 -7.08 -9.69
C ASN A 14 3.86 -6.94 -8.43
N LEU A 15 5.04 -6.35 -8.55
CA LEU A 15 5.97 -6.10 -7.45
C LEU A 15 6.23 -4.61 -7.30
N HIS A 16 6.37 -4.16 -6.05
CA HIS A 16 6.86 -2.83 -5.71
C HIS A 16 7.77 -2.90 -4.50
N ALA A 17 8.81 -2.08 -4.49
CA ALA A 17 9.57 -1.74 -3.31
C ALA A 17 9.96 -0.26 -3.34
N GLY A 18 9.72 0.45 -2.25
CA GLY A 18 9.90 1.89 -2.12
C GLY A 18 10.71 2.28 -0.89
N ASN A 19 11.37 3.42 -0.99
CA ASN A 19 11.93 4.14 0.15
C ASN A 19 11.38 5.56 0.08
N GLY A 20 10.71 6.00 1.14
CA GLY A 20 10.19 7.34 1.29
C GLY A 20 10.99 8.16 2.30
N ARG A 21 11.16 9.44 2.00
CA ARG A 21 11.83 10.40 2.86
C ARG A 21 10.99 11.64 3.04
N VAL A 22 10.88 12.10 4.28
CA VAL A 22 10.33 13.42 4.59
C VAL A 22 11.48 14.43 4.71
N ALA A 23 11.38 15.54 4.00
CA ALA A 23 12.40 16.59 4.00
C ALA A 23 12.38 17.40 5.30
N GLY A 24 13.53 17.95 5.71
CA GLY A 24 13.69 18.79 6.90
C GLY A 24 14.49 18.12 8.02
N THR A 25 15.21 18.93 8.81
CA THR A 25 15.96 18.47 9.99
C THR A 25 14.99 17.94 11.04
N GLY A 26 15.27 16.77 11.60
CA GLY A 26 14.40 16.11 12.59
C GLY A 26 13.28 15.24 12.00
N ASN A 27 12.95 15.39 10.71
CA ASN A 27 11.86 14.64 10.08
C ASN A 27 12.22 13.19 9.70
N GLY A 28 13.44 12.74 10.02
CA GLY A 28 13.88 11.37 9.75
C GLY A 28 13.00 10.30 10.40
N ILE A 29 12.32 10.64 11.50
CA ILE A 29 11.33 9.79 12.18
C ILE A 29 10.19 9.35 11.25
N TRP A 30 9.85 10.18 10.25
CA TRP A 30 8.78 9.95 9.29
C TRP A 30 9.24 9.28 7.99
N ASN A 31 10.52 8.89 7.88
CA ASN A 31 10.95 8.13 6.71
C ASN A 31 10.30 6.73 6.74
N TRP A 32 10.17 6.09 5.58
CA TRP A 32 9.60 4.76 5.50
C TRP A 32 10.20 3.93 4.38
N ARG A 33 9.97 2.62 4.45
CA ARG A 33 10.12 1.69 3.34
C ARG A 33 8.82 0.98 3.13
N ASP A 34 8.52 0.60 1.90
CA ASP A 34 7.29 -0.12 1.58
C ASP A 34 7.52 -1.19 0.54
N ALA A 35 6.65 -2.19 0.55
CA ALA A 35 6.63 -3.27 -0.42
C ALA A 35 5.20 -3.65 -0.79
N LYS A 36 5.04 -4.08 -2.04
CA LYS A 36 3.81 -4.68 -2.56
C LYS A 36 4.16 -5.94 -3.33
N ALA A 37 3.36 -6.98 -3.13
CA ALA A 37 3.31 -8.13 -4.01
C ALA A 37 1.85 -8.44 -4.35
N GLY A 38 1.57 -8.66 -5.63
CA GLY A 38 0.22 -8.97 -6.08
C GLY A 38 0.19 -9.67 -7.42
N VAL A 39 -0.99 -10.09 -7.82
CA VAL A 39 -1.24 -10.69 -9.11
C VAL A 39 -2.45 -10.04 -9.76
N THR A 40 -2.40 -9.92 -11.07
CA THR A 40 -3.54 -9.56 -11.91
C THR A 40 -3.82 -10.70 -12.89
N LYS A 41 -5.09 -11.04 -13.03
CA LYS A 41 -5.61 -11.94 -14.05
C LYS A 41 -6.46 -11.14 -15.03
N THR A 42 -6.08 -11.13 -16.30
CA THR A 42 -6.96 -10.68 -17.37
C THR A 42 -7.92 -11.81 -17.73
N LEU A 43 -9.19 -11.45 -17.88
CA LEU A 43 -10.30 -12.34 -18.19
C LEU A 43 -10.89 -11.98 -19.56
N ALA A 44 -11.72 -12.88 -20.09
CA ALA A 44 -12.41 -12.64 -21.36
C ALA A 44 -13.33 -11.41 -21.28
N GLY A 45 -13.56 -10.79 -22.44
CA GLY A 45 -14.44 -9.65 -22.55
C GLY A 45 -13.97 -8.44 -21.74
N GLY A 46 -12.67 -8.14 -21.69
CA GLY A 46 -12.14 -6.90 -21.09
C GLY A 46 -12.26 -6.80 -19.57
N TRP A 47 -12.51 -7.91 -18.87
CA TRP A 47 -12.49 -7.96 -17.41
C TRP A 47 -11.08 -8.22 -16.88
N SER A 48 -10.79 -7.76 -15.67
CA SER A 48 -9.61 -8.15 -14.91
C SER A 48 -9.90 -8.23 -13.41
N VAL A 49 -9.18 -9.11 -12.72
CA VAL A 49 -9.19 -9.24 -11.26
C VAL A 49 -7.76 -9.09 -10.78
N SER A 50 -7.56 -8.33 -9.71
CA SER A 50 -6.25 -8.20 -9.08
C SER A 50 -6.34 -8.33 -7.57
N GLY A 51 -5.33 -8.97 -7.00
CA GLY A 51 -5.16 -9.10 -5.55
C GLY A 51 -3.73 -8.73 -5.19
N ALA A 52 -3.54 -7.93 -4.14
CA ALA A 52 -2.21 -7.54 -3.69
C ALA A 52 -2.14 -7.38 -2.18
N VAL A 53 -1.00 -7.73 -1.59
CA VAL A 53 -0.63 -7.37 -0.23
C VAL A 53 0.37 -6.23 -0.28
N THR A 54 0.12 -5.18 0.50
CA THR A 54 1.03 -4.06 0.72
C THR A 54 1.43 -4.01 2.19
N ARG A 55 2.66 -3.62 2.46
CA ARG A 55 3.14 -3.33 3.82
C ARG A 55 4.16 -2.20 3.78
N ALA A 56 4.19 -1.40 4.84
CA ALA A 56 5.26 -0.45 5.07
C ALA A 56 5.96 -0.70 6.40
N TRP A 57 7.10 -0.04 6.55
CA TRP A 57 7.91 0.00 7.75
C TRP A 57 8.40 1.42 7.93
N GLY A 58 7.95 2.07 8.99
CA GLY A 58 8.47 3.37 9.40
C GLY A 58 9.93 3.28 9.84
N ALA A 59 10.62 4.41 9.85
CA ALA A 59 11.92 4.53 10.50
C ALA A 59 11.81 4.37 12.03
N THR A 60 10.61 4.59 12.58
CA THR A 60 10.23 4.38 13.98
C THR A 60 8.81 3.82 14.05
N ASP A 61 8.28 3.65 15.25
CA ASP A 61 6.90 3.25 15.57
C ASP A 61 5.87 4.39 15.43
N ALA A 62 6.27 5.57 14.93
CA ALA A 62 5.36 6.71 14.73
C ALA A 62 4.14 6.39 13.86
N TYR A 63 4.25 5.38 12.98
CA TYR A 63 3.14 4.91 12.15
C TYR A 63 2.32 3.79 12.80
N ASP A 64 2.72 3.19 13.92
CA ASP A 64 1.94 2.11 14.54
C ASP A 64 0.68 2.61 15.24
N HIS A 65 0.72 3.87 15.70
CA HIS A 65 -0.38 4.58 16.36
C HIS A 65 -0.61 5.97 15.76
N TYR A 66 -0.61 6.05 14.43
CA TYR A 66 -0.72 7.31 13.71
C TYR A 66 -2.08 7.99 13.94
N THR A 67 -2.06 9.29 14.28
CA THR A 67 -3.24 10.13 14.42
C THR A 67 -3.12 11.40 13.58
N LEU A 68 -4.26 11.92 13.13
CA LEU A 68 -4.32 13.22 12.45
C LEU A 68 -4.27 14.41 13.44
N GLY A 69 -4.31 14.14 14.75
CA GLY A 69 -4.37 15.19 15.77
C GLY A 69 -5.68 15.97 15.77
N ILE A 70 -6.73 15.41 15.15
CA ILE A 70 -8.08 15.99 15.11
C ILE A 70 -9.00 15.07 15.93
N PRO A 71 -9.71 15.58 16.94
CA PRO A 71 -10.63 14.76 17.72
C PRO A 71 -11.91 14.46 16.93
N ASN A 72 -12.47 13.27 17.14
CA ASN A 72 -13.77 12.89 16.60
C ASN A 72 -14.92 13.59 17.33
N ALA A 73 -16.18 13.30 16.95
CA ALA A 73 -17.37 13.94 17.53
C ALA A 73 -17.53 13.70 19.05
N ALA A 74 -16.88 12.68 19.60
CA ALA A 74 -16.85 12.40 21.04
C ALA A 74 -15.65 13.03 21.77
N GLY A 75 -14.83 13.83 21.08
CA GLY A 75 -13.63 14.46 21.63
C GLY A 75 -12.41 13.53 21.73
N GLN A 76 -12.46 12.34 21.13
CA GLN A 76 -11.39 11.34 21.20
C GLN A 76 -10.48 11.41 19.97
N PHE A 77 -9.19 11.15 20.14
CA PHE A 77 -8.26 11.02 19.02
C PHE A 77 -8.21 9.59 18.52
N ASP A 78 -8.62 9.39 17.28
CA ASP A 78 -8.48 8.10 16.62
C ASP A 78 -7.03 7.87 16.20
N THR A 79 -6.59 6.62 16.33
CA THR A 79 -5.27 6.15 15.88
C THR A 79 -5.44 4.99 14.91
N SER A 80 -4.46 4.81 14.04
CA SER A 80 -4.41 3.71 13.07
C SER A 80 -2.97 3.30 12.78
N ASN A 81 -2.80 2.10 12.22
CA ASN A 81 -1.51 1.68 11.69
C ASN A 81 -1.54 1.71 10.13
N PRO A 82 -1.21 2.85 9.48
CA PRO A 82 -1.11 2.92 8.03
C PRO A 82 0.02 2.06 7.44
N ALA A 83 0.98 1.60 8.25
CA ALA A 83 2.07 0.74 7.79
C ALA A 83 1.70 -0.76 7.82
N ALA A 84 0.56 -1.11 8.43
CA ALA A 84 0.11 -2.48 8.57
C ALA A 84 -0.06 -3.18 7.23
N ALA A 85 0.13 -4.51 7.25
CA ALA A 85 -0.12 -5.34 6.09
C ALA A 85 -1.59 -5.25 5.68
N THR A 86 -1.85 -4.82 4.45
CA THR A 86 -3.19 -4.65 3.91
C THR A 86 -3.34 -5.48 2.64
N PHE A 87 -4.45 -6.21 2.53
CA PHE A 87 -4.82 -6.89 1.29
C PHE A 87 -5.83 -6.05 0.53
N VAL A 88 -5.58 -5.85 -0.77
CA VAL A 88 -6.46 -5.14 -1.69
C VAL A 88 -6.91 -6.10 -2.79
N LEU A 89 -8.22 -6.18 -2.98
CA LEU A 89 -8.85 -6.90 -4.08
C LEU A 89 -9.56 -5.88 -4.97
N ALA A 90 -9.37 -5.99 -6.29
CA ALA A 90 -10.06 -5.15 -7.26
C ALA A 90 -10.55 -5.98 -8.44
N VAL A 91 -11.74 -5.62 -8.95
CA VAL A 91 -12.31 -6.13 -10.19
C VAL A 91 -12.56 -4.93 -11.10
N SER A 92 -12.16 -5.04 -12.37
CA SER A 92 -12.26 -3.93 -13.33
C SER A 92 -12.74 -4.41 -14.69
N LYS A 93 -13.45 -3.54 -15.40
CA LYS A 93 -13.98 -3.77 -16.75
C LYS A 93 -13.59 -2.61 -17.65
N THR A 94 -13.02 -2.92 -18.80
CA THR A 94 -12.83 -1.98 -19.91
C THR A 94 -13.97 -2.16 -20.92
N PHE A 95 -14.56 -1.06 -21.40
CA PHE A 95 -15.67 -1.02 -22.35
C PHE A 95 -15.18 -0.67 -23.76
#